data_AF-A0A9W8RSX0-F1
#
_entry.id   AF-A0A9W8RSX0-F1
#
_cell.length_a   1.000
_cell.length_b   1.000
_cell.length_c   1.000
_cell.angle_alpha   90.00
_cell.angle_beta   90.00
_cell.angle_gamma   90.00
#
_symmetry.space_group_name_H-M   'P 1'
#
loop_
_entity.id
_entity.type
_entity.pdbx_description
1 polymer ?
#
loop_
_entity_poly.entity_id
_entity_poly.type
_entity_poly.pdbx_seq_one_letter_code
_entity_poly.pdbx_strand_id
1 'polypeptide(L)'
;MALRLLPCRAVVARSTGSISNITNLTCASAPLRRSFITLPSSEPQRLTATRTLPYPAEPLYDLIADVDSYSSFVPYCSRSRVTRWTDPDSTGRRYPTLADLHVGWGGFDEVFTSHLRCVPGESVEAVSGETAPGGTGPDASAVFRSLVTRWSVRSIAGPPTPRTEVHLAINFQFTNPLYGAVSAAVSDRIAGMMIEAFEKRALEKLGSQRRL
;
A
#
# COMPACT_ATOMS: atom_id res chain seq x y z
N MET A 1 18.48 -20.25 57.57
CA MET A 1 18.91 -18.98 56.94
C MET A 1 17.85 -17.92 57.30
N ALA A 2 17.65 -17.58 58.58
CA ALA A 2 18.44 -16.65 59.43
C ALA A 2 18.46 -15.24 58.82
N LEU A 3 18.07 -14.12 59.45
CA LEU A 3 17.61 -13.70 60.80
C LEU A 3 16.90 -12.34 60.56
N ARG A 4 15.64 -12.09 60.95
CA ARG A 4 15.19 -11.41 62.18
C ARG A 4 16.01 -10.19 62.68
N LEU A 5 15.28 -9.07 62.80
CA LEU A 5 15.26 -8.06 63.88
C LEU A 5 16.17 -6.80 63.82
N LEU A 6 15.47 -5.65 63.92
CA LEU A 6 15.75 -4.34 64.57
C LEU A 6 16.80 -4.34 65.70
N PRO A 7 17.18 -3.19 66.32
CA PRO A 7 17.16 -1.76 65.94
C PRO A 7 18.56 -1.10 66.16
N CYS A 8 18.72 0.21 65.92
CA CYS A 8 19.73 0.96 66.67
C CYS A 8 19.27 2.40 66.95
N ARG A 9 19.19 2.72 68.23
CA ARG A 9 18.82 4.03 68.78
C ARG A 9 20.08 4.89 68.94
N ALA A 10 19.92 6.15 68.57
CA ALA A 10 20.46 7.37 69.17
C ALA A 10 21.98 7.50 69.43
N VAL A 11 22.58 8.52 68.80
CA VAL A 11 23.53 9.41 69.49
C VAL A 11 23.08 10.86 69.23
N VAL A 12 22.77 11.56 70.32
CA VAL A 12 22.60 13.01 70.37
C VAL A 12 23.98 13.63 70.46
N ALA A 13 24.34 14.51 69.53
CA ALA A 13 25.41 15.47 69.72
C ALA A 13 24.82 16.88 69.56
N ARG A 14 24.75 17.62 70.66
CA ARG A 14 24.52 19.05 70.66
C ARG A 14 25.81 19.73 70.20
N SER A 15 25.73 20.57 69.18
CA SER A 15 26.73 21.61 68.95
C SER A 15 26.03 22.90 68.51
N THR A 16 26.37 23.95 69.23
CA THR A 16 25.92 25.33 69.15
C THR A 16 26.47 26.03 67.92
N GLY A 17 25.65 26.84 67.23
CA GLY A 17 26.17 27.72 66.18
C GLY A 17 25.13 28.41 65.30
N SER A 18 24.70 29.58 65.76
CA SER A 18 24.39 30.81 65.01
C SER A 18 23.85 30.76 63.55
N ILE A 19 22.59 31.20 63.42
CA ILE A 19 21.99 32.17 62.47
C ILE A 19 22.30 32.06 60.95
N SER A 20 21.19 32.16 60.18
CA SER A 20 21.00 32.60 58.78
C SER A 20 21.20 31.57 57.66
N ASN A 21 20.08 31.02 57.14
CA ASN A 21 19.44 31.49 55.90
C ASN A 21 18.31 30.55 55.47
N ILE A 22 17.16 31.15 55.15
CA ILE A 22 15.96 30.47 54.63
C ILE A 22 16.16 30.27 53.12
N THR A 23 16.22 29.02 52.68
CA THR A 23 16.21 28.67 51.25
C THR A 23 15.07 27.68 50.96
N ASN A 24 14.00 28.24 50.40
CA ASN A 24 13.04 27.70 49.43
C ASN A 24 12.77 26.18 49.42
N LEU A 25 11.59 25.79 49.92
CA LEU A 25 10.90 24.56 49.52
C LEU A 25 9.98 24.89 48.33
N THR A 26 10.44 24.62 47.11
CA THR A 26 9.57 24.56 45.93
C THR A 26 9.04 23.14 45.78
N CYS A 27 7.72 23.01 45.80
CA CYS A 27 7.01 21.77 45.50
C CYS A 27 7.24 21.44 44.01
N ALA A 28 8.00 20.38 43.72
CA ALA A 28 8.16 19.88 42.36
C ALA A 28 6.86 19.18 41.93
N SER A 29 6.01 19.92 41.23
CA SER A 29 4.90 19.34 40.48
C SER A 29 5.46 18.65 39.25
N ALA A 30 5.33 17.32 39.20
CA ALA A 30 5.69 16.56 38.00
C ALA A 30 4.76 16.97 36.85
N PRO A 31 5.27 17.37 35.68
CA PRO A 31 4.41 17.69 34.55
C PRO A 31 3.77 16.40 34.03
N LEU A 32 2.44 16.35 34.04
CA LEU A 32 1.66 15.38 33.27
C LEU A 32 2.06 15.54 31.79
N ARG A 33 2.85 14.59 31.28
CA ARG A 33 3.15 14.45 29.85
C ARG A 33 1.81 14.24 29.13
N ARG A 34 1.28 15.30 28.51
CA ARG A 34 0.14 15.18 27.61
C ARG A 34 0.59 14.32 26.44
N SER A 35 -0.03 13.17 26.23
CA SER A 35 0.08 12.41 25.00
C SER A 35 -0.39 13.34 23.87
N PHE A 36 0.56 13.78 23.04
CA PHE A 36 0.22 14.51 21.83
C PHE A 36 -0.61 13.58 20.96
N ILE A 37 -1.84 14.00 20.64
CA ILE A 37 -2.64 13.39 19.58
C ILE A 37 -1.78 13.48 18.32
N THR A 38 -1.28 12.33 17.84
CA THR A 38 -0.61 12.25 16.55
C THR A 38 -1.69 12.54 15.52
N LEU A 39 -1.64 13.72 14.90
CA LEU A 39 -2.56 14.07 13.82
C LEU A 39 -2.40 13.03 12.72
N PRO A 40 -3.49 12.45 12.17
CA PRO A 40 -3.39 11.59 11.01
C PRO A 40 -2.81 12.41 9.86
N SER A 41 -1.60 12.07 9.41
CA SER A 41 -0.99 12.65 8.21
C SER A 41 -1.36 11.80 7.00
N SER A 42 -1.65 12.44 5.87
CA SER A 42 -1.85 11.78 4.58
C SER A 42 -0.49 11.39 3.98
N GLU A 43 0.32 10.62 4.69
CA GLU A 43 1.62 10.18 4.18
C GLU A 43 1.43 9.25 2.97
N PRO A 44 2.34 9.29 1.97
CA PRO A 44 2.37 8.30 0.90
C PRO A 44 2.51 6.88 1.46
N GLN A 45 1.68 5.97 0.96
CA GLN A 45 1.65 4.56 1.33
C GLN A 45 2.09 3.70 0.16
N ARG A 46 2.75 2.58 0.45
CA ARG A 46 3.24 1.63 -0.54
C ARG A 46 2.87 0.21 -0.16
N LEU A 47 2.28 -0.51 -1.11
CA LEU A 47 1.92 -1.92 -0.99
C LEU A 47 2.60 -2.71 -2.08
N THR A 48 3.10 -3.89 -1.74
CA THR A 48 3.73 -4.77 -2.70
C THR A 48 3.33 -6.22 -2.46
N ALA A 49 3.22 -6.98 -3.54
CA ALA A 49 3.05 -8.42 -3.49
C ALA A 49 3.77 -9.08 -4.65
N THR A 50 4.38 -10.23 -4.38
CA THR A 50 5.12 -11.01 -5.39
C THR A 50 4.64 -12.45 -5.38
N ARG A 51 4.51 -13.03 -6.56
CA ARG A 51 4.22 -14.45 -6.78
C ARG A 51 5.03 -15.00 -7.94
N THR A 52 5.40 -16.28 -7.84
CA THR A 52 6.03 -17.00 -8.95
C THR A 52 5.04 -17.98 -9.53
N LEU A 53 4.71 -17.82 -10.80
CA LEU A 53 3.72 -18.63 -11.49
C LEU A 53 4.36 -19.56 -12.53
N PRO A 54 3.81 -20.78 -12.73
CA PRO A 54 4.34 -21.77 -13.66
C PRO A 54 3.85 -21.54 -15.11
N TYR A 55 3.94 -20.30 -15.58
CA TYR A 55 3.53 -19.87 -16.92
C TYR A 55 4.60 -18.97 -17.55
N PRO A 56 4.69 -18.91 -18.89
CA PRO A 56 5.53 -17.93 -19.58
C PRO A 56 5.11 -16.49 -19.25
N ALA A 57 6.03 -15.52 -19.42
CA ALA A 57 5.78 -14.14 -19.04
C ALA A 57 4.75 -13.44 -19.92
N GLU A 58 4.74 -13.72 -21.23
CA GLU A 58 3.86 -13.04 -22.18
C GLU A 58 2.36 -13.28 -21.91
N PRO A 59 1.86 -14.52 -21.71
CA PRO A 59 0.45 -14.72 -21.35
C PRO A 59 0.05 -14.08 -20.02
N LEU A 60 0.97 -14.00 -19.05
CA LEU A 60 0.71 -13.31 -17.79
C LEU A 60 0.64 -11.80 -17.98
N TYR A 61 1.53 -11.25 -18.81
CA TYR A 61 1.46 -9.85 -19.23
C TYR A 61 0.13 -9.53 -19.92
N ASP A 62 -0.34 -10.40 -20.81
CA ASP A 62 -1.61 -10.21 -21.52
C ASP A 62 -2.80 -10.15 -20.55
N LEU A 63 -2.79 -10.98 -19.50
CA LEU A 63 -3.81 -10.93 -18.44
C LEU A 63 -3.75 -9.65 -17.60
N ILE A 64 -2.56 -9.08 -17.40
CA ILE A 64 -2.37 -7.80 -16.70
C ILE A 64 -2.81 -6.63 -17.62
N ALA A 65 -2.52 -6.72 -18.92
CA ALA A 65 -2.90 -5.69 -19.88
C ALA A 65 -4.40 -5.71 -20.22
N ASP A 66 -5.10 -6.82 -19.97
CA ASP A 66 -6.56 -6.96 -20.13
C ASP A 66 -7.31 -6.28 -18.97
N VAL A 67 -7.21 -4.95 -18.94
CA VAL A 67 -7.82 -4.11 -17.91
C VAL A 67 -9.34 -4.23 -17.92
N ASP A 68 -9.99 -4.35 -19.07
CA ASP A 68 -11.45 -4.52 -19.17
C ASP A 68 -11.97 -5.74 -18.36
N SER A 69 -11.16 -6.79 -18.22
CA SER A 69 -11.51 -7.96 -17.42
C SER A 69 -11.44 -7.74 -15.91
N TYR A 70 -10.85 -6.64 -15.40
CA TYR A 70 -10.52 -6.50 -13.98
C TYR A 70 -11.74 -6.59 -13.06
N SER A 71 -12.89 -6.04 -13.46
CA SER A 71 -14.11 -6.12 -12.64
C SER A 71 -14.65 -7.54 -12.45
N SER A 72 -14.15 -8.53 -13.21
CA SER A 72 -14.54 -9.93 -13.07
C SER A 72 -13.74 -10.69 -12.01
N PHE A 73 -12.55 -10.21 -11.63
CA PHE A 73 -11.66 -10.98 -10.75
C PHE A 73 -10.89 -10.15 -9.72
N VAL A 74 -10.59 -8.87 -9.99
CA VAL A 74 -9.85 -8.02 -9.06
C VAL A 74 -10.76 -7.64 -7.89
N PRO A 75 -10.39 -7.96 -6.64
CA PRO A 75 -11.19 -7.62 -5.48
C PRO A 75 -11.44 -6.11 -5.42
N TYR A 76 -12.64 -5.72 -5.00
CA TYR A 76 -13.05 -4.32 -4.84
C TYR A 76 -13.16 -3.50 -6.13
N CYS A 77 -12.83 -4.07 -7.30
CA CYS A 77 -13.08 -3.44 -8.59
C CYS A 77 -14.48 -3.84 -9.08
N SER A 78 -15.44 -2.93 -8.97
CA SER A 78 -16.82 -3.15 -9.41
C SER A 78 -17.03 -2.87 -10.91
N ARG A 79 -16.18 -2.01 -11.48
CA ARG A 79 -16.16 -1.69 -12.92
C ARG A 79 -14.74 -1.45 -13.40
N SER A 80 -14.46 -1.92 -14.61
CA SER A 80 -13.23 -1.61 -15.33
C SER A 80 -13.54 -1.43 -16.81
N ARG A 81 -13.07 -0.34 -17.41
CA ARG A 81 -13.29 -0.07 -18.83
C ARG A 81 -12.15 0.69 -19.47
N VAL A 82 -11.54 0.14 -20.52
CA VAL A 82 -10.56 0.86 -21.33
C VAL A 82 -11.28 1.87 -22.23
N THR A 83 -10.91 3.14 -22.13
CA THR A 83 -11.50 4.24 -22.89
C THR A 83 -10.64 4.69 -24.06
N ARG A 84 -9.32 4.44 -24.00
CA ARG A 84 -8.39 4.74 -25.10
C ARG A 84 -7.32 3.68 -25.23
N TRP A 85 -6.94 3.43 -26.48
CA TRP A 85 -5.92 2.47 -26.89
C TRP A 85 -4.88 3.15 -27.76
N THR A 86 -3.68 2.60 -27.82
CA THR A 86 -2.67 2.99 -28.83
C THR A 86 -3.17 2.71 -30.24
N ASP A 87 -2.50 3.28 -31.22
CA ASP A 87 -2.55 2.74 -32.57
C ASP A 87 -1.97 1.31 -32.59
N PRO A 88 -2.39 0.47 -33.55
CA PRO A 88 -1.82 -0.86 -33.71
C PRO A 88 -0.31 -0.79 -33.99
N ASP A 89 0.47 -1.66 -33.37
CA ASP A 89 1.87 -1.86 -33.70
C ASP A 89 2.04 -2.65 -35.03
N SER A 90 3.27 -2.99 -35.38
CA SER A 90 3.58 -3.75 -36.60
C SER A 90 2.96 -5.16 -36.63
N THR A 91 2.54 -5.69 -35.48
CA THR A 91 1.84 -6.97 -35.32
C THR A 91 0.33 -6.81 -35.26
N GLY A 92 -0.18 -5.58 -35.31
CA GLY A 92 -1.59 -5.26 -35.15
C GLY A 92 -2.07 -5.23 -33.69
N ARG A 93 -1.17 -5.40 -32.72
CA ARG A 93 -1.51 -5.35 -31.29
C ARG A 93 -1.70 -3.91 -30.84
N ARG A 94 -2.63 -3.73 -29.90
CA ARG A 94 -2.93 -2.43 -29.28
C ARG A 94 -2.81 -2.55 -27.77
N TYR A 95 -2.43 -1.46 -27.14
CA TYR A 95 -2.27 -1.40 -25.68
C TYR A 95 -3.19 -0.34 -25.07
N PRO A 96 -3.76 -0.59 -23.88
CA PRO A 96 -4.57 0.41 -23.21
C PRO A 96 -3.72 1.63 -22.84
N THR A 97 -4.31 2.82 -22.95
CA THR A 97 -3.66 4.10 -22.61
C THR A 97 -4.49 4.93 -21.64
N LEU A 98 -5.81 4.72 -21.61
CA LEU A 98 -6.72 5.27 -20.60
C LEU A 98 -7.75 4.21 -20.21
N ALA A 99 -8.04 4.11 -18.92
CA ALA A 99 -9.12 3.27 -18.43
C ALA A 99 -9.80 3.90 -17.21
N ASP A 100 -11.11 3.67 -17.10
CA ASP A 100 -11.93 4.11 -15.98
C ASP A 100 -12.16 2.92 -15.06
N LEU A 101 -11.82 3.08 -13.78
CA LEU A 101 -12.05 2.07 -12.75
C LEU A 101 -13.03 2.60 -11.72
N HIS A 102 -13.93 1.73 -11.27
CA HIS A 102 -14.75 1.94 -10.08
C HIS A 102 -14.25 0.99 -9.00
N VAL A 103 -13.68 1.55 -7.93
CA VAL A 103 -13.05 0.79 -6.86
C VAL A 103 -13.65 1.20 -5.53
N GLY A 104 -14.08 0.21 -4.74
CA GLY A 104 -14.70 0.44 -3.44
C GLY A 104 -14.18 -0.52 -2.37
N TRP A 105 -13.53 0.03 -1.34
CA TRP A 105 -13.01 -0.74 -0.20
C TRP A 105 -13.05 0.12 1.07
N GLY A 106 -13.35 -0.48 2.23
CA GLY A 106 -13.14 0.18 3.54
C GLY A 106 -13.98 1.44 3.78
N GLY A 107 -15.14 1.59 3.12
CA GLY A 107 -15.98 2.78 3.20
C GLY A 107 -15.67 3.84 2.12
N PHE A 108 -14.72 3.57 1.23
CA PHE A 108 -14.48 4.33 0.01
C PHE A 108 -15.23 3.71 -1.15
N ASP A 109 -15.73 4.55 -2.04
CA ASP A 109 -16.34 4.17 -3.31
C ASP A 109 -16.00 5.25 -4.33
N GLU A 110 -15.07 4.97 -5.23
CA GLU A 110 -14.47 5.98 -6.10
C GLU A 110 -14.43 5.51 -7.55
N VAL A 111 -14.76 6.43 -8.45
CA VAL A 111 -14.51 6.30 -9.88
C VAL A 111 -13.34 7.19 -10.25
N PHE A 112 -12.33 6.64 -10.91
CA PHE A 112 -11.19 7.42 -11.38
C PHE A 112 -10.69 6.93 -12.73
N THR A 113 -10.08 7.86 -13.46
CA THR A 113 -9.40 7.58 -14.73
C THR A 113 -7.92 7.33 -14.49
N SER A 114 -7.40 6.23 -15.03
CA SER A 114 -5.98 5.88 -15.01
C SER A 114 -5.36 6.08 -16.38
N HIS A 115 -4.21 6.75 -16.42
CA HIS A 115 -3.31 6.75 -17.57
C HIS A 115 -2.41 5.53 -17.53
N LEU A 116 -2.41 4.78 -18.62
CA LEU A 116 -1.66 3.53 -18.72
C LEU A 116 -0.41 3.69 -19.57
N ARG A 117 0.69 3.12 -19.08
CA ARG A 117 1.92 2.90 -19.80
C ARG A 117 2.22 1.41 -19.82
N CYS A 118 2.15 0.84 -21.01
CA CYS A 118 2.45 -0.56 -21.26
C CYS A 118 3.84 -0.70 -21.87
N VAL A 119 4.68 -1.56 -21.28
CA VAL A 119 5.91 -2.07 -21.89
C VAL A 119 5.65 -3.55 -22.23
N PRO A 120 5.46 -3.89 -23.51
CA PRO A 120 5.05 -5.24 -23.93
C PRO A 120 5.93 -6.34 -23.36
N GLY A 121 5.30 -7.34 -22.73
CA GLY A 121 5.99 -8.49 -22.13
C GLY A 121 6.79 -8.20 -20.85
N GLU A 122 6.76 -6.96 -20.34
CA GLU A 122 7.54 -6.54 -19.16
C GLU A 122 6.68 -5.93 -18.07
N SER A 123 5.90 -4.88 -18.38
CA SER A 123 5.17 -4.15 -17.33
C SER A 123 3.95 -3.38 -17.81
N VAL A 124 3.02 -3.16 -16.88
CA VAL A 124 1.88 -2.25 -17.04
C VAL A 124 1.87 -1.33 -15.83
N GLU A 125 1.94 -0.02 -16.09
CA GLU A 125 1.84 1.01 -15.08
C GLU A 125 0.57 1.83 -15.32
N ALA A 126 -0.19 2.07 -14.24
CA ALA A 126 -1.38 2.90 -14.22
C ALA A 126 -1.16 4.06 -13.23
N VAL A 127 -1.37 5.29 -13.69
CA VAL A 127 -1.22 6.52 -12.89
C VAL A 127 -2.54 7.27 -12.86
N SER A 128 -3.01 7.61 -11.66
CA SER A 128 -4.25 8.38 -11.41
C SER A 128 -4.02 9.47 -10.35
N GLY A 129 -4.96 10.40 -10.24
CA GLY A 129 -4.87 11.54 -9.32
C GLY A 129 -4.12 12.73 -9.92
N GLU A 130 -3.70 13.67 -9.07
CA GLU A 130 -3.04 14.94 -9.48
C GLU A 130 -1.73 14.71 -10.26
N THR A 131 -1.07 13.58 -10.02
CA THR A 131 0.18 13.20 -10.70
C THR A 131 -0.04 12.63 -12.10
N ALA A 132 -1.28 12.32 -12.47
CA ALA A 132 -1.61 11.86 -13.82
C ALA A 132 -1.66 13.05 -14.81
N PRO A 133 -1.40 12.83 -16.11
CA PRO A 133 -1.64 13.84 -17.13
C PRO A 133 -3.10 14.34 -17.06
N GLY A 134 -3.32 15.64 -16.89
CA GLY A 134 -4.68 16.17 -16.73
C GLY A 134 -5.29 15.95 -15.34
N GLY A 135 -4.48 15.60 -14.33
CA GLY A 135 -4.90 15.35 -12.94
C GLY A 135 -5.52 16.52 -12.16
N THR A 136 -5.78 17.65 -12.82
CA THR A 136 -6.56 18.79 -12.29
C THR A 136 -7.90 18.98 -13.02
N GLY A 137 -8.21 18.09 -13.98
CA GLY A 137 -9.46 18.10 -14.74
C GLY A 137 -10.62 17.42 -14.00
N PRO A 138 -11.85 17.47 -14.55
CA PRO A 138 -13.03 16.85 -13.96
C PRO A 138 -12.93 15.32 -13.83
N ASP A 139 -12.00 14.70 -14.57
CA ASP A 139 -11.76 13.24 -14.56
C ASP A 139 -10.69 12.81 -13.54
N ALA A 140 -10.13 13.77 -12.78
CA ALA A 140 -9.18 13.49 -11.70
C ALA A 140 -9.88 12.82 -10.52
N SER A 141 -9.16 11.93 -9.82
CA SER A 141 -9.71 11.30 -8.62
C SER A 141 -9.95 12.33 -7.52
N ALA A 142 -11.13 12.31 -6.92
CA ALA A 142 -11.47 13.09 -5.74
C ALA A 142 -10.83 12.51 -4.46
N VAL A 143 -10.57 11.20 -4.46
CA VAL A 143 -10.05 10.46 -3.29
C VAL A 143 -8.52 10.39 -3.26
N PHE A 144 -7.87 10.16 -4.40
CA PHE A 144 -6.43 9.97 -4.49
C PHE A 144 -5.72 11.23 -4.99
N ARG A 145 -4.84 11.79 -4.17
CA ARG A 145 -3.85 12.78 -4.62
C ARG A 145 -2.87 12.14 -5.60
N SER A 146 -2.38 10.94 -5.29
CA SER A 146 -1.66 10.12 -6.26
C SER A 146 -2.04 8.66 -6.08
N LEU A 147 -2.08 7.94 -7.20
CA LEU A 147 -2.22 6.49 -7.25
C LEU A 147 -1.40 5.97 -8.41
N VAL A 148 -0.36 5.20 -8.11
CA VAL A 148 0.53 4.57 -9.09
C VAL A 148 0.55 3.07 -8.83
N THR A 149 -0.07 2.32 -9.73
CA THR A 149 -0.06 0.86 -9.71
C THR A 149 0.85 0.36 -10.81
N ARG A 150 1.85 -0.45 -10.46
CA ARG A 150 2.77 -1.07 -11.41
C ARG A 150 2.76 -2.58 -11.23
N TRP A 151 2.46 -3.25 -12.33
CA TRP A 151 2.66 -4.68 -12.50
C TRP A 151 3.90 -4.92 -13.34
N SER A 152 4.72 -5.87 -12.93
CA SER A 152 5.91 -6.29 -13.67
C SER A 152 6.00 -7.80 -13.73
N VAL A 153 6.37 -8.33 -14.89
CA VAL A 153 6.63 -9.75 -15.12
C VAL A 153 8.11 -9.96 -15.43
N ARG A 154 8.69 -11.00 -14.84
CA ARG A 154 10.09 -11.36 -15.08
C ARG A 154 10.22 -12.87 -15.23
N SER A 155 10.65 -13.32 -16.40
CA SER A 155 10.98 -14.72 -16.63
C SER A 155 12.13 -15.15 -15.71
N ILE A 156 11.94 -16.28 -15.02
CA ILE A 156 12.96 -16.90 -14.19
C ILE A 156 13.62 -18.01 -15.00
N ALA A 157 14.92 -17.89 -15.25
CA ALA A 157 15.71 -18.96 -15.85
C ALA A 157 15.74 -20.18 -14.92
N GLY A 158 15.54 -21.38 -15.46
CA GLY A 158 15.42 -22.59 -14.64
C GLY A 158 15.05 -23.85 -15.44
N PRO A 159 14.81 -25.00 -14.76
CA PRO A 159 14.53 -26.30 -15.37
C PRO A 159 13.26 -26.25 -16.26
N PRO A 160 12.95 -27.28 -17.08
CA PRO A 160 12.33 -27.12 -18.42
C PRO A 160 10.94 -26.47 -18.47
N THR A 161 10.27 -26.29 -17.34
CA THR A 161 8.98 -25.62 -17.25
C THR A 161 9.14 -24.10 -17.10
N PRO A 162 8.40 -23.29 -17.87
CA PRO A 162 8.46 -21.84 -17.76
C PRO A 162 8.02 -21.39 -16.36
N ARG A 163 8.74 -20.42 -15.79
CA ARG A 163 8.42 -19.79 -14.52
C ARG A 163 8.57 -18.28 -14.67
N THR A 164 7.61 -17.54 -14.14
CA THR A 164 7.60 -16.08 -14.19
C THR A 164 7.31 -15.53 -12.81
N GLU A 165 8.13 -14.59 -12.36
CA GLU A 165 7.83 -13.75 -11.22
C GLU A 165 6.89 -12.62 -11.65
N VAL A 166 5.77 -12.50 -10.96
CA VAL A 166 4.82 -11.39 -11.09
C VAL A 166 4.92 -10.56 -9.83
N HIS A 167 5.21 -9.27 -9.99
CA HIS A 167 5.33 -8.32 -8.91
C HIS A 167 4.34 -7.17 -9.11
N LEU A 168 3.54 -6.93 -8.07
CA LEU A 168 2.59 -5.84 -7.94
C LEU A 168 3.17 -4.83 -6.96
N ALA A 169 3.22 -3.56 -7.34
CA ALA A 169 3.46 -2.43 -6.44
C ALA A 169 2.38 -1.36 -6.62
N ILE A 170 1.84 -0.87 -5.51
CA ILE A 170 0.84 0.20 -5.47
C ILE A 170 1.36 1.28 -4.55
N ASN A 171 1.59 2.47 -5.07
CA ASN A 171 1.96 3.66 -4.29
C ASN A 171 0.79 4.63 -4.36
N PHE A 172 0.31 5.11 -3.22
CA PHE A 172 -0.83 6.02 -3.22
C PHE A 172 -0.78 7.01 -2.07
N GLN A 173 -1.49 8.11 -2.24
CA GLN A 173 -1.68 9.13 -1.23
C GLN A 173 -3.12 9.64 -1.31
N PHE A 174 -3.84 9.61 -0.19
CA PHE A 174 -5.20 10.13 -0.12
C PHE A 174 -5.21 11.64 0.02
N THR A 175 -6.23 12.28 -0.54
CA THR A 175 -6.50 13.71 -0.35
C THR A 175 -6.96 14.00 1.09
N ASN A 176 -7.73 13.07 1.69
CA ASN A 176 -8.20 13.17 3.07
C ASN A 176 -7.30 12.37 4.04
N PRO A 177 -6.65 13.02 5.04
CA PRO A 177 -5.79 12.33 6.00
C PRO A 177 -6.48 11.23 6.83
N LEU A 178 -7.80 11.35 7.06
CA LEU A 178 -8.57 10.29 7.73
C LEU A 178 -8.53 8.99 6.93
N TYR A 179 -8.59 9.08 5.60
CA TYR A 179 -8.57 7.91 4.73
C TYR A 179 -7.20 7.23 4.78
N GLY A 180 -6.12 8.01 4.82
CA GLY A 180 -4.77 7.50 5.05
C GLY A 180 -4.62 6.74 6.37
N ALA A 181 -5.25 7.22 7.45
CA ALA A 181 -5.20 6.53 8.74
C ALA A 181 -5.97 5.19 8.72
N VAL A 182 -7.15 5.16 8.09
CA VAL A 182 -7.98 3.94 7.99
C VAL A 182 -7.34 2.92 7.04
N SER A 183 -6.78 3.38 5.91
CA SER A 183 -6.13 2.49 4.93
C SER A 183 -4.89 1.82 5.49
N ALA A 184 -4.10 2.52 6.32
CA ALA A 184 -2.89 1.96 6.93
C ALA A 184 -3.17 0.66 7.70
N ALA A 185 -4.35 0.54 8.33
CA ALA A 185 -4.69 -0.63 9.14
C ALA A 185 -4.95 -1.91 8.34
N VAL A 186 -5.21 -1.81 7.04
CA VAL A 186 -5.57 -2.95 6.18
C VAL A 186 -4.66 -3.13 4.98
N SER A 187 -3.76 -2.17 4.76
CA SER A 187 -3.07 -1.99 3.50
C SER A 187 -2.27 -3.25 3.15
N ASP A 188 -1.65 -3.87 4.16
CA ASP A 188 -0.86 -5.09 4.03
C ASP A 188 -1.66 -6.29 3.46
N ARG A 189 -2.99 -6.30 3.61
CA ARG A 189 -3.84 -7.38 3.09
C ARG A 189 -4.26 -7.16 1.64
N ILE A 190 -4.35 -5.91 1.18
CA ILE A 190 -4.92 -5.58 -0.13
C ILE A 190 -4.06 -6.13 -1.26
N ALA A 191 -2.74 -5.89 -1.23
CA ALA A 191 -1.85 -6.40 -2.26
C ALA A 191 -1.82 -7.94 -2.31
N GLY A 192 -1.94 -8.60 -1.15
CA GLY A 192 -2.09 -10.05 -1.04
C GLY A 192 -3.36 -10.56 -1.74
N MET A 193 -4.50 -9.94 -1.45
CA MET A 193 -5.77 -10.32 -2.11
C MET A 193 -5.74 -10.09 -3.62
N MET A 194 -5.14 -8.97 -4.08
CA MET A 194 -5.02 -8.68 -5.50
C MET A 194 -4.11 -9.68 -6.23
N ILE A 195 -2.95 -10.01 -5.66
CA ILE A 195 -2.05 -10.98 -6.31
C ILE A 195 -2.70 -12.37 -6.34
N GLU A 196 -3.35 -12.81 -5.26
CA GLU A 196 -4.04 -14.11 -5.19
C GLU A 196 -5.20 -14.22 -6.20
N ALA A 197 -5.98 -13.15 -6.36
CA ALA A 197 -7.02 -13.10 -7.37
C ALA A 197 -6.44 -13.22 -8.79
N PHE A 198 -5.30 -12.57 -9.04
CA PHE A 198 -4.58 -12.71 -10.30
C PHE A 198 -4.06 -14.14 -10.51
N GLU A 199 -3.54 -14.82 -9.49
CA GLU A 199 -3.12 -16.23 -9.60
C GLU A 199 -4.29 -17.14 -10.01
N LYS A 200 -5.47 -16.94 -9.41
CA LYS A 200 -6.70 -17.66 -9.78
C LYS A 200 -7.09 -17.41 -11.23
N ARG A 201 -7.06 -16.14 -11.66
CA ARG A 201 -7.35 -15.78 -13.06
C ARG A 201 -6.37 -16.42 -14.04
N ALA A 202 -5.08 -16.44 -13.70
CA ALA A 202 -4.06 -17.11 -14.50
C ALA A 202 -4.31 -18.62 -14.58
N LEU A 203 -4.71 -19.27 -13.48
CA LEU A 203 -5.10 -20.68 -13.48
C LEU A 203 -6.31 -20.95 -14.39
N GLU A 204 -7.35 -20.13 -14.30
CA GLU A 204 -8.56 -20.26 -15.12
C GLU A 204 -8.28 -20.14 -16.63
N LYS A 205 -7.47 -19.16 -17.02
CA LYS A 205 -7.21 -18.83 -18.43
C LYS A 205 -6.10 -19.67 -19.05
N LEU A 206 -5.02 -19.93 -18.31
CA LEU A 206 -3.83 -20.60 -18.83
C LEU A 206 -3.73 -22.07 -18.40
N GLY A 207 -4.36 -22.45 -17.28
CA GLY A 207 -4.38 -23.83 -16.81
C GLY A 207 -5.18 -24.77 -17.72
N SER A 208 -6.27 -24.26 -18.31
CA SER A 208 -7.09 -25.00 -19.29
C SER A 208 -6.37 -25.24 -20.61
N GLN A 209 -5.48 -24.34 -21.02
CA GLN A 209 -4.72 -24.46 -22.28
C GLN A 209 -3.61 -25.52 -22.24
N ARG A 210 -3.22 -26.00 -21.05
CA ARG A 210 -2.20 -27.05 -20.88
C ARG A 210 -2.77 -28.48 -20.85
N ARG A 211 -4.09 -28.64 -20.81
CA ARG A 211 -4.76 -29.96 -20.71
C ARG A 211 -5.28 -30.50 -22.05
N LEU A 212 -5.14 -29.73 -23.14
CA LEU A 212 -5.41 -30.12 -24.52
C LEU A 212 -4.08 -30.37 -25.23
#